data_AF-X1U0Q4-F1
#
_entry.id   AF-X1U0Q4-F1
#
_cell.length_a   1.000
_cell.length_b   1.000
_cell.length_c   1.000
_cell.angle_alpha   90.00
_cell.angle_beta   90.00
_cell.angle_gamma   90.00
#
_symmetry.space_group_name_H-M   'P 1'
#
loop_
_entity.id
_entity.type
_entity.pdbx_description
1 polymer ?
#
loop_
_entity_poly.entity_id
_entity_poly.type
_entity_poly.pdbx_seq_one_letter_code
_entity_poly.pdbx_strand_id
1 'polypeptide(L)' 'MQYDPIKRALGTLFNKTPLARKIFYKLLDLLLLRTWHVKRELRIFRKNSAENLNVLDAGAGYGQYSF' A
#
# COMPACT_ATOMS: atom_id res chain seq x y z
N MET A 1 -22.88 8.66 -3.86
CA MET A 1 -22.52 7.53 -4.75
C MET A 1 -22.99 6.24 -4.09
N GLN A 2 -23.77 5.42 -4.79
CA GLN A 2 -24.24 4.15 -4.27
C GLN A 2 -23.04 3.20 -4.23
N TYR A 3 -22.39 3.14 -3.08
CA TYR A 3 -21.24 2.27 -2.86
C TYR A 3 -21.75 0.84 -2.78
N ASP A 4 -21.17 -0.02 -3.63
CA ASP A 4 -21.37 -1.46 -3.64
C ASP A 4 -21.33 -2.01 -2.20
N PRO A 5 -22.34 -2.75 -1.73
CA PRO A 5 -22.43 -3.22 -0.33
C PRO A 5 -21.16 -3.96 0.14
N ILE A 6 -20.46 -4.60 -0.80
CA ILE A 6 -19.19 -5.29 -0.57
C ILE A 6 -18.08 -4.32 -0.13
N LYS A 7 -17.98 -3.14 -0.77
CA LYS A 7 -16.96 -2.12 -0.38
C LYS A 7 -17.24 -1.55 1.00
N ARG A 8 -18.51 -1.39 1.39
CA ARG A 8 -18.89 -0.96 2.74
C ARG A 8 -18.51 -2.01 3.80
N ALA A 9 -18.79 -3.28 3.54
CA ALA A 9 -18.49 -4.38 4.47
C ALA A 9 -16.97 -4.58 4.65
N LEU A 10 -16.20 -4.53 3.56
CA LEU A 10 -14.73 -4.60 3.63
C LEU A 10 -14.15 -3.36 4.33
N GLY A 11 -14.70 -2.17 4.06
CA GLY A 11 -14.30 -0.93 4.72
C GLY A 11 -14.54 -0.94 6.23
N THR A 12 -15.64 -1.53 6.70
CA THR A 12 -15.90 -1.66 8.15
C THR A 12 -15.07 -2.75 8.81
N LEU A 13 -14.65 -3.80 8.12
CA LEU A 13 -13.78 -4.84 8.68
C LEU A 13 -12.32 -4.38 8.76
N PHE A 14 -11.78 -3.79 7.70
CA PHE A 14 -10.35 -3.46 7.64
C PHE A 14 -9.97 -2.17 8.38
N ASN A 15 -10.93 -1.28 8.68
CA ASN A 15 -10.67 -0.05 9.45
C ASN A 15 -10.90 -0.19 10.96
N LYS A 16 -11.34 -1.36 11.46
CA LYS A 16 -11.62 -1.57 12.89
C LYS A 16 -10.37 -1.67 13.75
N THR A 17 -9.31 -2.31 13.25
CA THR A 17 -8.05 -2.49 14.00
C THR A 17 -6.84 -2.21 13.11
N PRO A 18 -5.72 -1.72 13.67
CA PRO A 18 -4.48 -1.53 12.91
C PRO A 18 -3.98 -2.80 12.22
N LEU A 19 -4.20 -3.96 12.86
CA LEU A 19 -3.84 -5.26 12.29
C LEU A 19 -4.65 -5.59 11.03
N ALA A 20 -5.98 -5.40 11.07
CA ALA A 20 -6.83 -5.65 9.91
C ALA A 20 -6.46 -4.76 8.71
N ARG A 21 -6.11 -3.49 8.97
CA ARG A 21 -5.61 -2.57 7.95
C ARG A 21 -4.28 -3.04 7.35
N LYS A 22 -3.33 -3.50 8.17
CA LYS A 22 -2.06 -4.06 7.70
C LYS A 22 -2.28 -5.30 6.82
N ILE A 23 -3.16 -6.22 7.23
CA ILE A 23 -3.51 -7.41 6.45
C ILE A 23 -4.10 -7.00 5.10
N PHE A 24 -5.03 -6.04 5.09
CA PHE A 24 -5.61 -5.52 3.85
C PHE A 24 -4.54 -5.00 2.89
N TYR A 25 -3.59 -4.18 3.36
CA TYR A 25 -2.50 -3.68 2.52
C TYR A 25 -1.58 -4.81 2.01
N LYS A 26 -1.33 -5.86 2.82
CA LYS A 26 -0.60 -7.04 2.36
C LYS A 26 -1.36 -7.84 1.29
N LEU A 27 -2.68 -7.91 1.38
CA LEU A 27 -3.50 -8.52 0.33
C LEU A 27 -3.47 -7.70 -0.95
N LEU A 28 -3.53 -6.37 -0.88
CA LEU A 28 -3.36 -5.51 -2.05
C LEU A 28 -1.97 -5.70 -2.69
N ASP A 29 -0.92 -5.80 -1.87
CA ASP A 29 0.42 -6.11 -2.34
C ASP A 29 0.47 -7.45 -3.08
N LEU A 30 -0.23 -8.47 -2.59
CA LEU A 30 -0.25 -9.82 -3.18
C LEU A 30 -1.05 -9.86 -4.49
N LEU A 31 -2.24 -9.26 -4.50
CA LEU A 31 -3.20 -9.36 -5.59
C LEU A 31 -2.89 -8.42 -6.76
N LEU A 32 -2.25 -7.28 -6.49
CA LEU A 32 -1.94 -6.30 -7.53
C LEU A 32 -0.52 -6.52 -8.07
N LEU A 33 -0.44 -7.14 -9.24
CA LEU A 33 0.83 -7.34 -9.96
C LEU A 33 1.61 -6.03 -10.17
N ARG A 34 0.90 -4.92 -10.39
CA ARG A 34 1.49 -3.58 -10.52
C ARG A 34 2.37 -3.24 -9.32
N THR A 35 1.93 -3.61 -8.11
CA THR A 35 2.67 -3.34 -6.88
C THR A 35 4.00 -4.10 -6.84
N TRP A 36 4.05 -5.30 -7.42
CA TRP A 36 5.28 -6.09 -7.48
C TRP A 36 6.31 -5.42 -8.39
N HIS A 37 5.86 -4.92 -9.54
CA HIS A 37 6.69 -4.18 -10.47
C HIS A 37 7.29 -2.93 -9.80
N VAL A 38 6.46 -2.10 -9.15
CA VAL A 38 6.94 -0.89 -8.44
C VAL A 38 7.96 -1.24 -7.36
N LYS A 39 7.70 -2.26 -6.54
CA LYS A 39 8.64 -2.70 -5.50
C LYS A 39 9.96 -3.22 -6.07
N ARG A 40 9.93 -3.88 -7.24
CA ARG A 40 11.13 -4.31 -7.94
C ARG A 40 11.97 -3.12 -8.38
N GLU A 41 11.37 -2.14 -9.05
CA GLU A 41 12.06 -0.94 -9.51
C GLU A 41 12.60 -0.11 -8.33
N LEU A 42 11.83 0.03 -7.24
CA LEU A 42 12.31 0.68 -6.02
C LEU A 42 13.50 -0.03 -5.38
N ARG A 43 13.56 -1.37 -5.43
CA ARG A 43 14.70 -2.14 -4.93
C ARG A 43 15.96 -1.92 -5.76
N ILE A 44 15.81 -1.86 -7.08
CA ILE A 44 16.90 -1.54 -8.01
C ILE A 44 17.40 -0.11 -7.75
N PHE A 45 16.47 0.85 -7.69
CA PHE A 45 16.76 2.24 -7.37
C PHE A 45 17.53 2.37 -6.05
N ARG A 46 17.06 1.72 -4.98
CA ARG A 46 17.70 1.78 -3.65
C ARG A 46 19.13 1.24 -3.67
N LYS A 47 19.40 0.18 -4.45
CA LYS A 47 20.75 -0.39 -4.56
C LYS A 47 21.74 0.58 -5.23
N ASN A 48 21.25 1.41 -6.15
CA ASN A 48 22.07 2.34 -6.91
C ASN A 48 22.05 3.77 -6.35
N SER A 49 21.42 3.97 -5.19
CA SER A 49 21.21 5.28 -4.56
C SER A 49 22.25 5.57 -3.49
N ALA A 50 22.53 6.86 -3.27
CA ALA A 50 23.40 7.31 -2.17
C ALA A 50 22.82 6.97 -0.78
N GLU A 51 23.69 6.84 0.22
CA GLU A 51 23.27 6.73 1.62
C GLU A 51 22.53 8.03 2.06
N ASN A 52 21.45 7.88 2.83
CA ASN A 52 20.57 8.96 3.33
C ASN A 52 19.64 9.64 2.30
N LEU A 53 19.05 8.87 1.39
CA LEU A 53 18.12 9.39 0.39
C LEU A 53 16.71 9.63 0.99
N ASN A 54 16.24 10.88 0.93
CA ASN A 54 14.88 11.26 1.32
C ASN A 54 13.93 11.12 0.12
N VAL A 55 12.93 10.25 0.22
CA VAL A 55 11.97 9.98 -0.85
C VAL A 55 10.56 10.41 -0.41
N LEU A 56 9.89 11.17 -1.26
CA LEU A 56 8.51 11.61 -1.06
C LEU A 56 7.59 10.78 -1.95
N ASP A 57 6.55 10.18 -1.37
CA ASP A 57 5.51 9.47 -2.11
C ASP A 57 4.39 10.44 -2.50
N ALA A 58 4.44 10.91 -3.75
CA ALA A 58 3.44 11.82 -4.30
C ALA A 58 2.12 11.08 -4.53
N GLY A 59 1.12 11.38 -3.70
CA GLY A 59 -0.19 10.74 -3.79
C GLY A 59 -0.31 9.42 -3.03
N ALA A 60 0.39 9.29 -1.89
CA ALA A 60 0.41 8.10 -1.01
C ALA A 60 -0.98 7.58 -0.55
N GLY A 61 -2.06 8.33 -0.80
CA GLY A 61 -3.42 7.92 -0.51
C GLY A 61 -3.61 7.57 0.96
N TYR A 62 -3.90 6.30 1.25
CA TYR A 62 -4.07 5.80 2.62
C TYR A 62 -2.76 5.60 3.40
N GLY A 63 -1.60 5.97 2.85
CA GLY A 63 -0.30 5.79 3.52
C GLY A 63 0.07 4.32 3.68
N GLN A 64 -0.22 3.50 2.67
CA GLN A 64 -0.05 2.03 2.72
C GLN A 64 1.38 1.58 3.02
N TYR A 65 2.37 2.46 2.88
CA TYR A 65 3.79 2.15 3.09
C TYR A 65 4.44 3.07 4.14
N SER A 66 3.64 3.84 4.88
CA SER A 66 4.12 4.87 5.84
C SER A 66 3.99 4.46 7.31
N PHE A 67 3.77 3.16 7.59
CA PHE A 67 3.53 2.63 8.94
C PHE A 67 4.64 1.71 9.45
#